data_AF-A0A924LG26-F1
#
_entry.id   AF-A0A924LG26-F1
#
_cell.length_a   1.000
_cell.length_b   1.000
_cell.length_c   1.000
_cell.angle_alpha   90.00
_cell.angle_beta   90.00
_cell.angle_gamma   90.00
#
_symmetry.space_group_name_H-M   'P 1'
#
loop_
_entity.id
_entity.type
_entity.pdbx_description
1 polymer ?
#
loop_
_entity_poly.entity_id
_entity_poly.type
_entity_poly.pdbx_seq_one_letter_code
_entity_poly.pdbx_strand_id
1 'polypeptide(L)'
;MTILPPRATMPDAETLARPGVGKMWTAARDFEAMALGEMLGPIFNTVDGSRGRFGGGSAEQTWRPMLTQHLAKQLASGGGLGLAMPVFQQMLRMQENAQNRETPSA
;
A
#
# COMPACT_ATOMS: atom_id res chain seq x y z
N MET A 1 -2.93 -2.25 29.65
CA MET A 1 -2.91 -3.33 28.65
C MET A 1 -2.81 -2.69 27.27
N THR A 2 -1.59 -2.42 26.79
CA THR A 2 -1.37 -1.87 25.45
C THR A 2 -1.61 -2.99 24.45
N ILE A 3 -2.70 -2.92 23.71
CA ILE A 3 -2.93 -3.77 22.55
C ILE A 3 -2.00 -3.26 21.45
N LEU A 4 -0.92 -4.00 21.20
CA LEU A 4 -0.05 -3.78 20.04
C LEU A 4 -0.89 -4.09 18.78
N PRO A 5 -0.99 -3.18 17.80
CA PRO A 5 -1.68 -3.50 16.54
C PRO A 5 -1.01 -4.72 15.88
N PRO A 6 -1.79 -5.58 15.19
CA PRO A 6 -1.24 -6.73 14.49
C PRO A 6 -0.17 -6.25 13.52
N ARG A 7 1.05 -6.80 13.65
CA ARG A 7 2.11 -6.62 12.66
C ARG A 7 1.55 -6.96 11.29
N ALA A 8 1.80 -6.11 10.29
CA ALA A 8 1.64 -6.48 8.90
C ALA A 8 2.30 -7.86 8.70
N THR A 9 1.52 -8.85 8.27
CA THR A 9 2.03 -10.20 8.01
C THR A 9 2.91 -10.11 6.77
N MET A 10 4.20 -9.87 6.97
CA MET A 10 5.19 -9.89 5.91
C MET A 10 5.44 -11.35 5.51
N PRO A 11 5.64 -11.65 4.22
CA PRO A 11 6.13 -12.94 3.79
C PRO A 11 7.51 -13.22 4.40
N ASP A 12 7.77 -14.48 4.69
CA ASP A 12 9.02 -14.93 5.30
C ASP A 12 10.22 -14.58 4.41
N ALA A 13 11.38 -14.33 5.02
CA ALA A 13 12.59 -13.92 4.31
C ALA A 13 13.02 -14.92 3.22
N GLU A 14 12.82 -16.22 3.47
CA GLU A 14 13.10 -17.28 2.50
C GLU A 14 12.22 -17.17 1.25
N THR A 15 10.93 -16.89 1.44
CA THR A 15 9.98 -16.69 0.34
C THR A 15 10.37 -15.47 -0.50
N LEU A 16 10.77 -14.37 0.15
CA LEU A 16 11.18 -13.15 -0.54
C LEU A 16 12.51 -13.28 -1.30
N ALA A 17 13.39 -14.18 -0.87
CA ALA A 17 14.67 -14.45 -1.52
C ALA A 17 14.51 -15.20 -2.86
N ARG A 18 13.34 -15.81 -3.11
CA ARG A 18 13.07 -16.49 -4.38
C ARG A 18 13.08 -15.49 -5.56
N PRO A 19 13.66 -15.86 -6.72
CA PRO A 19 13.71 -14.98 -7.89
C PRO A 19 12.31 -14.48 -8.28
N GLY A 20 12.16 -13.18 -8.48
CA GLY A 20 10.89 -12.56 -8.88
C GLY A 20 9.89 -12.33 -7.73
N VAL A 21 9.94 -13.13 -6.66
CA VAL A 21 8.98 -13.05 -5.54
C VAL A 21 9.13 -11.75 -4.75
N GLY A 22 10.36 -11.30 -4.48
CA GLY A 22 10.60 -10.00 -3.85
C GLY A 22 10.01 -8.81 -4.64
N LYS A 23 10.00 -8.87 -5.98
CA LYS A 23 9.37 -7.84 -6.82
C LYS A 23 7.85 -7.87 -6.73
N MET A 24 7.25 -9.05 -6.65
CA MET A 24 5.80 -9.20 -6.43
C MET A 24 5.37 -8.64 -5.09
N TRP A 25 6.18 -8.85 -4.05
CA TRP A 25 5.93 -8.26 -2.74
C TRP A 25 5.94 -6.73 -2.78
N THR A 26 6.92 -6.13 -3.47
CA THR A 26 6.95 -4.68 -3.68
C THR A 26 5.71 -4.19 -4.42
N ALA A 27 5.32 -4.86 -5.52
CA ALA A 27 4.13 -4.50 -6.28
C ALA A 27 2.83 -4.58 -5.45
N ALA A 28 2.71 -5.59 -4.57
CA ALA A 28 1.57 -5.72 -3.68
C ALA A 28 1.50 -4.59 -2.63
N ARG A 29 2.66 -4.13 -2.12
CA ARG A 29 2.73 -2.96 -1.22
C ARG A 29 2.40 -1.66 -1.95
N ASP A 30 2.86 -1.51 -3.19
CA ASP A 30 2.56 -0.33 -4.00
C ASP A 30 1.07 -0.25 -4.34
N PHE A 31 0.42 -1.38 -4.62
CA PHE A 31 -1.03 -1.46 -4.80
C PHE A 31 -1.79 -0.97 -3.55
N GLU A 32 -1.39 -1.44 -2.36
CA GLU A 32 -2.00 -0.98 -1.10
C GLU A 32 -1.79 0.52 -0.88
N ALA A 33 -0.62 1.06 -1.22
CA ALA A 33 -0.35 2.49 -1.13
C ALA A 33 -1.24 3.32 -2.06
N MET A 34 -1.51 2.85 -3.28
CA MET A 34 -2.44 3.49 -4.21
C MET A 34 -3.88 3.46 -3.66
N ALA A 35 -4.33 2.30 -3.16
CA ALA A 35 -5.65 2.16 -2.55
C ALA A 35 -5.84 3.08 -1.34
N LEU A 36 -4.82 3.19 -0.49
CA LEU A 36 -4.79 4.16 0.62
C LEU A 36 -4.86 5.60 0.10
N GLY A 37 -4.14 5.94 -0.97
CA GLY A 37 -4.21 7.26 -1.59
C GLY A 37 -5.64 7.67 -1.98
N GLU A 38 -6.36 6.78 -2.64
CA GLU A 38 -7.77 7.01 -3.02
C GLU A 38 -8.69 7.14 -1.79
N MET A 39 -8.49 6.29 -0.78
CA MET A 39 -9.28 6.32 0.45
C MET A 39 -9.01 7.54 1.33
N LEU A 40 -7.79 8.08 1.28
CA LEU A 40 -7.43 9.29 2.01
C LEU A 40 -7.91 10.57 1.30
N GLY A 41 -8.30 10.50 0.02
CA GLY A 41 -8.83 11.64 -0.74
C GLY A 41 -9.95 12.42 -0.02
N PRO A 42 -11.00 11.76 0.49
CA PRO A 42 -12.06 12.40 1.28
C PRO A 42 -11.57 13.09 2.56
N ILE A 43 -10.51 12.61 3.22
CA ILE A 43 -9.95 13.27 4.41
C ILE A 43 -9.41 14.64 4.01
N PHE A 44 -8.67 14.75 2.90
CA PHE A 44 -8.15 16.04 2.43
C PHE A 44 -9.24 16.99 1.91
N ASN A 45 -10.35 16.44 1.40
CA ASN A 45 -11.52 17.22 0.99
C ASN A 45 -12.39 17.70 2.16
N THR A 46 -12.37 16.99 3.29
CA THR A 46 -13.10 17.39 4.51
C THR A 46 -12.30 18.34 5.40
N VAL A 47 -10.98 18.48 5.19
CA VAL A 47 -10.19 19.60 5.76
C VAL A 47 -10.48 20.87 4.96
N ASP A 48 -11.67 21.37 5.20
CA ASP A 48 -12.26 22.59 4.66
C ASP A 48 -11.46 23.81 5.20
N GLY A 49 -10.38 24.18 4.50
CA GLY A 49 -9.59 25.38 4.80
C GLY A 49 -10.40 26.67 4.71
N SER A 50 -11.65 26.60 4.24
CA SER A 50 -12.55 27.73 4.05
C SER A 50 -13.34 28.12 5.31
N ARG A 51 -13.30 27.34 6.40
CA ARG A 51 -14.16 27.56 7.59
C ARG A 51 -13.46 28.05 8.86
N GLY A 52 -12.22 28.54 8.76
CA GLY A 52 -11.53 29.16 9.89
C GLY A 52 -10.66 30.33 9.46
N ARG A 53 -10.53 31.35 10.31
CA ARG A 53 -9.57 32.47 10.20
C ARG A 53 -8.08 32.06 10.12
N PHE A 54 -7.81 30.75 10.03
CA PHE A 54 -6.51 30.08 9.97
C PHE A 54 -6.43 29.06 8.82
N GLY A 55 -7.18 29.24 7.73
CA GLY A 55 -6.98 28.48 6.51
C GLY A 55 -5.75 29.01 5.78
N GLY A 56 -4.63 28.27 5.81
CA GLY A 56 -3.42 28.66 5.10
C GLY A 56 -3.73 28.81 3.62
N GLY A 57 -3.40 29.99 3.06
CA GLY A 57 -3.72 30.36 1.69
C GLY A 57 -3.06 29.46 0.63
N SER A 58 -3.05 29.92 -0.63
CA SER A 58 -2.55 29.19 -1.82
C SER A 58 -1.21 28.45 -1.63
N ALA A 59 -0.34 28.94 -0.73
CA ALA A 59 0.87 28.26 -0.30
C ALA A 59 0.59 26.85 0.25
N GLU A 60 -0.33 26.67 1.20
CA GLU A 60 -0.60 25.37 1.84
C GLU A 60 -1.22 24.36 0.85
N GLN A 61 -2.04 24.83 -0.09
CA GLN A 61 -2.58 23.99 -1.17
C GLN A 61 -1.50 23.38 -2.07
N THR A 62 -0.38 24.10 -2.27
CA THR A 62 0.72 23.62 -3.11
C THR A 62 1.49 22.45 -2.46
N TRP A 63 1.64 22.45 -1.13
CA TRP A 63 2.39 21.43 -0.39
C TRP A 63 1.53 20.25 0.09
N ARG A 64 0.19 20.41 0.13
CA ARG A 64 -0.77 19.37 0.54
C ARG A 64 -0.55 18.01 -0.16
N PRO A 65 -0.41 17.93 -1.50
CA PRO A 65 -0.23 16.65 -2.18
C PRO A 65 1.03 15.90 -1.72
N MET A 66 2.12 16.61 -1.45
CA MET A 66 3.37 16.00 -0.95
C MET A 66 3.17 15.45 0.47
N LEU A 67 2.50 16.21 1.35
CA LEU A 67 2.18 15.77 2.71
C LEU A 67 1.26 14.54 2.70
N THR A 68 0.25 14.53 1.84
CA THR A 68 -0.65 13.39 1.62
C THR A 68 0.12 12.15 1.22
N GLN A 69 1.03 12.25 0.25
CA GLN A 69 1.85 11.13 -0.21
C GLN A 69 2.74 10.58 0.91
N HIS A 70 3.38 11.45 1.69
CA HIS A 70 4.22 11.02 2.81
C HIS A 70 3.40 10.33 3.92
N LEU A 71 2.22 10.88 4.25
CA LEU A 71 1.32 10.28 5.23
C LEU A 71 0.83 8.90 4.75
N ALA A 72 0.39 8.80 3.50
CA ALA A 72 -0.02 7.53 2.89
C ALA A 72 1.10 6.49 2.93
N LYS A 73 2.34 6.88 2.60
CA LYS A 73 3.51 5.99 2.63
C LYS A 73 3.88 5.54 4.04
N GLN A 74 3.78 6.42 5.04
CA GLN A 74 4.00 6.07 6.44
C GLN A 74 2.92 5.11 6.96
N LEU A 75 1.65 5.38 6.65
CA LEU A 75 0.54 4.50 7.02
C LEU A 75 0.68 3.11 6.37
N ALA A 76 1.01 3.05 5.08
CA ALA A 76 1.28 1.80 4.37
C ALA A 76 2.49 1.04 4.97
N SER A 77 3.52 1.75 5.43
CA SER A 77 4.73 1.13 6.00
C SER A 77 4.53 0.61 7.43
N GLY A 78 3.64 1.23 8.21
CA GLY A 78 3.38 0.90 9.61
C GLY A 78 2.34 -0.20 9.84
N GLY A 79 1.58 -0.60 8.82
CA GLY A 79 0.52 -1.59 8.98
C GLY A 79 -0.55 -1.56 7.88
N GLY A 80 -0.65 -0.46 7.14
CA GLY A 80 -1.55 -0.33 5.99
C GLY A 80 -2.99 -0.71 6.30
N LEU A 81 -3.67 -1.26 5.29
CA LEU A 81 -4.99 -1.88 5.41
C LEU A 81 -4.89 -3.41 5.56
N GLY A 82 -3.69 -3.98 5.41
CA GLY A 82 -3.45 -5.41 5.35
C GLY A 82 -3.74 -6.02 3.97
N LEU A 83 -3.83 -5.21 2.91
CA LEU A 83 -4.14 -5.65 1.55
C LEU A 83 -2.93 -6.22 0.81
N ALA A 84 -1.71 -5.84 1.20
CA ALA A 84 -0.50 -6.31 0.52
C ALA A 84 -0.36 -7.85 0.56
N MET A 85 -0.69 -8.50 1.67
CA MET A 85 -0.58 -9.96 1.81
C MET A 85 -1.57 -10.75 0.91
N PRO A 86 -2.89 -10.47 0.91
CA PRO A 86 -3.81 -11.18 0.02
C PRO A 86 -3.53 -10.90 -1.46
N VAL A 87 -3.10 -9.69 -1.83
CA VAL A 87 -2.69 -9.37 -3.21
C VAL A 87 -1.45 -10.17 -3.60
N PHE A 88 -0.44 -10.22 -2.72
CA PHE A 88 0.76 -11.03 -2.93
C PHE A 88 0.44 -12.52 -3.13
N GLN A 89 -0.42 -13.10 -2.28
CA GLN A 89 -0.85 -14.49 -2.40
C GLN A 89 -1.55 -14.76 -3.73
N GLN A 90 -2.37 -13.82 -4.22
CA GLN A 90 -3.04 -13.97 -5.51
C GLN A 90 -2.06 -13.90 -6.67
N MET A 91 -1.08 -12.99 -6.62
CA MET A 91 -0.01 -12.91 -7.62
C MET A 91 0.81 -14.21 -7.67
N LEU A 92 1.08 -14.83 -6.52
CA LEU A 92 1.79 -16.11 -6.45
C LEU A 92 1.01 -17.24 -7.11
N ARG A 93 -0.29 -17.36 -6.81
CA ARG A 93 -1.18 -18.34 -7.48
C ARG A 93 -1.23 -18.13 -8.99
N MET A 94 -1.23 -16.89 -9.46
CA MET A 94 -1.22 -16.58 -10.89
C MET A 94 0.08 -17.01 -11.56
N GLN A 95 1.23 -16.83 -10.89
CA GLN A 95 2.51 -17.31 -11.40
C GLN A 95 2.60 -18.83 -11.43
N GLU A 96 2.14 -19.52 -10.38
CA GLU A 96 2.08 -20.99 -10.34
C GLU A 96 1.22 -21.54 -11.49
N ASN A 97 0.07 -20.92 -11.75
CA ASN A 97 -0.80 -21.28 -12.85
C ASN A 97 -0.19 -20.98 -14.24
N ALA A 98 0.61 -19.92 -14.37
CA ALA A 98 1.32 -19.60 -15.61
C ALA A 98 2.44 -20.61 -15.89
N GLN A 99 3.23 -20.95 -14.86
CA GLN A 99 4.31 -21.93 -14.96
C GLN A 99 3.79 -23.34 -15.32
N ASN A 100 2.64 -23.72 -14.76
CA ASN A 100 1.99 -25.01 -15.06
C ASN A 100 1.41 -25.10 -16.49
N ARG A 101 1.21 -23.96 -17.16
CA ARG A 101 0.74 -23.93 -18.56
C ARG A 101 1.86 -24.00 -19.59
N GLU A 102 3.10 -23.68 -19.20
CA GLU A 102 4.29 -23.75 -20.05
C GLU A 102 4.92 -25.16 -20.09
N THR A 103 4.36 -26.11 -19.34
CA THR A 103 4.70 -27.54 -19.40
C THR A 103 3.57 -28.36 -20.05
N PRO A 104 3.24 -28.15 -21.35
CA PRO A 104 2.51 -29.17 -22.08
C PRO A 104 3.44 -30.37 -22.30
N SER A 105 2.92 -31.53 -21.91
CA SER A 105 3.47 -32.88 -22.05
C SER A 105 4.35 -33.08 -23.29
N ALA A 106 5.52 -33.68 -23.07
CA ALA A 106 6.18 -34.53 -24.06
C ALA A 106 5.27 -35.70 -24.47
#